data_AF-A0A2W7AI19-F1
#
_entry.id   AF-A0A2W7AI19-F1
#
_cell.length_a   1.000
_cell.length_b   1.000
_cell.length_c   1.000
_cell.angle_alpha   90.00
_cell.angle_beta   90.00
_cell.angle_gamma   90.00
#
_symmetry.space_group_name_H-M   'P 1'
#
loop_
_entity.id
_entity.type
_entity.pdbx_description
1 polymer ?
#
loop_
_entity_poly.entity_id
_entity_poly.type
_entity_poly.pdbx_seq_one_letter_code
_entity_poly.pdbx_strand_id
1 'polypeptide(L)'
;MSLVPENLTSLSASELIAEIARLLEVVRVQQQQIQAQQEMIERLEGQVKQQDERIKQLEDELRAQKKLKGKPKLKASQLNDAPAPEETDAEAGKRSRSGKRSKKPGFAIDREEMIQPQVIPAGARFNGYRTYDVQELELSRQNIRFQLAEYATLDGETVVGQLPEAYRGGHYGPTLVSYVLYQHY
;
A
#
# COMPACT_ATOMS: atom_id res chain seq x y z
N MET A 1 -1.39 51.21 -10.73
CA MET A 1 -0.13 51.06 -11.48
C MET A 1 -0.48 51.10 -12.96
N SER A 2 0.09 52.04 -13.71
CA SER A 2 -0.11 52.13 -15.16
C SER A 2 0.41 50.85 -15.80
N LEU A 3 -0.47 50.06 -16.41
CA LEU A 3 -0.15 48.83 -17.13
C LEU A 3 0.27 49.09 -18.58
N VAL A 4 0.62 50.34 -18.92
CA VAL A 4 1.09 50.67 -20.26
C VAL A 4 2.63 50.62 -20.22
N PRO A 5 3.27 49.60 -20.80
CA PRO A 5 4.72 49.58 -20.91
C PRO A 5 5.21 50.84 -21.65
N GLU A 6 6.24 51.49 -21.12
CA GLU A 6 6.82 52.76 -21.65
C GLU A 6 7.23 52.68 -23.13
N ASN A 7 7.36 51.46 -23.66
CA ASN A 7 7.68 51.18 -25.05
C ASN A 7 6.55 51.58 -26.01
N LEU A 8 5.28 51.57 -25.56
CA LEU A 8 4.10 51.87 -26.40
C LEU A 8 3.95 53.35 -26.77
N THR A 9 4.54 54.26 -26.00
CA THR A 9 4.45 55.71 -26.26
C THR A 9 5.44 56.19 -27.32
N SER A 10 6.43 55.36 -27.68
CA SER A 10 7.47 55.65 -28.68
C SER A 10 7.23 55.03 -30.06
N LEU A 11 6.22 54.16 -30.18
CA LEU A 11 5.92 53.40 -31.39
C LEU A 11 5.03 54.19 -32.35
N SER A 12 5.31 54.07 -33.65
CA SER A 12 4.46 54.58 -34.72
C SER A 12 3.11 53.85 -34.76
N ALA A 13 2.09 54.48 -35.36
CA ALA A 13 0.77 53.87 -35.48
C ALA A 13 0.81 52.49 -36.17
N SER A 14 1.71 52.29 -37.14
CA SER A 14 1.91 51.00 -37.81
C SER A 14 2.48 49.92 -36.88
N GLU A 15 3.41 50.29 -35.99
CA GLU A 15 4.01 49.33 -35.06
C GLU A 15 3.04 48.97 -33.92
N LEU A 16 2.22 49.91 -33.47
CA LEU A 16 1.13 49.64 -32.52
C LEU A 16 0.10 48.67 -33.12
N ILE A 17 -0.28 48.84 -34.40
CA ILE A 17 -1.18 47.92 -35.09
C ILE A 17 -0.56 46.51 -35.20
N ALA A 18 0.73 46.41 -35.50
CA ALA A 18 1.45 45.13 -35.56
C ALA A 18 1.50 44.43 -34.20
N GLU A 19 1.76 45.17 -33.11
CA GLU A 19 1.79 44.58 -31.76
C GLU A 19 0.39 44.17 -31.29
N ILE A 20 -0.65 44.94 -31.61
CA ILE A 20 -2.04 44.55 -31.32
C ILE A 20 -2.39 43.25 -32.06
N ALA A 21 -2.02 43.11 -33.34
CA ALA A 21 -2.24 41.89 -34.09
C ALA A 21 -1.51 40.68 -33.46
N ARG A 22 -0.27 40.88 -33.01
CA ARG A 22 0.52 39.85 -32.30
C ARG A 22 -0.14 39.44 -30.99
N LEU A 23 -0.59 40.40 -30.18
CA LEU A 23 -1.28 40.15 -28.91
C LEU A 23 -2.62 39.43 -29.12
N LEU A 24 -3.38 39.79 -30.16
CA LEU A 24 -4.60 39.10 -30.52
C LEU A 24 -4.34 37.63 -30.87
N GLU A 25 -3.27 37.33 -31.62
CA GLU A 25 -2.91 35.93 -31.91
C GLU A 25 -2.50 35.17 -30.65
N VAL A 26 -1.73 35.80 -29.74
CA VAL A 26 -1.38 35.19 -28.45
C VAL A 26 -2.64 34.88 -27.63
N VAL A 27 -3.58 35.81 -27.55
CA VAL A 27 -4.86 35.59 -26.83
C VAL A 27 -5.67 34.47 -27.48
N ARG A 28 -5.70 34.40 -28.82
CA ARG A 28 -6.39 33.33 -29.57
C ARG A 28 -5.79 31.96 -29.26
N VAL A 29 -4.46 31.84 -29.30
CA VAL A 29 -3.75 30.61 -28.97
C VAL A 29 -3.99 30.21 -27.50
N GLN A 30 -3.96 31.17 -26.58
CA GLN A 30 -4.26 30.92 -25.17
C GLN A 30 -5.69 30.42 -24.97
N GLN A 31 -6.69 30.99 -25.65
CA GLN A 31 -8.07 30.50 -25.59
C GLN A 31 -8.19 29.06 -26.10
N GLN A 32 -7.52 28.72 -27.20
CA GLN A 32 -7.50 27.34 -27.70
C GLN A 32 -6.86 26.37 -26.72
N GLN A 33 -5.78 26.78 -26.06
CA GLN A 33 -5.11 25.96 -25.04
C GLN A 33 -6.00 25.74 -23.81
N ILE A 34 -6.71 26.78 -23.35
CA ILE A 34 -7.65 26.68 -22.23
C ILE A 34 -8.80 25.72 -22.57
N GLN A 35 -9.36 25.80 -23.77
CA GLN A 35 -10.42 24.89 -24.22
C GLN A 35 -9.92 23.43 -24.24
N ALA A 36 -8.74 23.17 -24.80
CA ALA A 36 -8.17 21.83 -24.82
C ALA A 36 -7.91 21.28 -23.40
N GLN A 37 -7.50 22.14 -22.46
CA GLN A 37 -7.32 21.76 -21.06
C GLN A 37 -8.66 21.41 -20.39
N GLN A 38 -9.71 22.17 -20.65
CA GLN A 38 -11.06 21.91 -20.12
C GLN A 38 -11.59 20.56 -20.60
N GLU A 39 -11.49 20.27 -21.90
CA GLU A 39 -11.90 18.98 -22.47
C GLU A 39 -11.13 17.80 -21.85
N MET A 40 -9.83 17.97 -21.61
CA MET A 40 -9.01 16.95 -20.96
C MET A 40 -9.43 16.71 -19.50
N ILE A 41 -9.72 17.78 -18.76
CA ILE A 41 -10.20 17.70 -17.37
C ILE A 41 -11.53 16.95 -17.32
N GLU A 42 -12.50 17.31 -18.17
CA GLU A 42 -13.81 16.64 -18.24
C GLU A 42 -13.66 15.14 -18.53
N ARG A 43 -12.77 14.78 -19.46
CA ARG A 43 -12.47 13.38 -19.77
C ARG A 43 -11.90 12.64 -18.58
N LEU A 44 -10.93 13.23 -17.88
CA LEU A 44 -10.30 12.64 -16.71
C LEU A 44 -11.31 12.49 -15.56
N GLU A 45 -12.15 13.48 -15.30
CA GLU A 45 -13.21 13.39 -14.31
C GLU A 45 -14.21 12.26 -14.63
N GLY A 46 -14.54 12.07 -15.91
CA GLY A 46 -15.35 10.95 -16.36
C GLY A 46 -14.70 9.60 -16.06
N GLN A 47 -13.39 9.47 -16.33
CA GLN A 47 -12.64 8.26 -16.03
C GLN A 47 -12.55 7.97 -14.53
N VAL A 48 -12.31 8.99 -13.71
CA VAL A 48 -12.27 8.85 -12.24
C VAL A 48 -13.62 8.36 -11.71
N LYS A 49 -14.74 8.94 -12.18
CA LYS A 49 -16.08 8.49 -11.77
C LYS A 49 -16.33 7.02 -12.14
N GLN A 50 -15.97 6.61 -13.35
CA GLN A 50 -16.10 5.21 -13.79
C GLN A 50 -15.23 4.26 -12.95
N GLN A 51 -14.01 4.68 -12.62
CA GLN A 51 -13.11 3.90 -11.78
C GLN A 51 -13.63 3.79 -10.34
N ASP A 52 -14.14 4.88 -9.76
CA ASP A 52 -14.73 4.89 -8.42
C ASP A 52 -15.96 3.97 -8.33
N GLU A 53 -16.83 3.99 -9.34
CA GLU A 53 -17.96 3.07 -9.43
C GLU A 53 -17.50 1.62 -9.51
N ARG A 54 -16.47 1.34 -10.31
CA ARG A 54 -15.93 -0.02 -10.45
C ARG A 54 -15.27 -0.51 -9.16
N ILE A 55 -14.52 0.35 -8.47
CA ILE A 55 -13.91 0.04 -7.18
C ILE A 55 -15.00 -0.29 -6.16
N LYS A 56 -16.06 0.54 -6.05
CA LYS A 56 -17.18 0.27 -5.15
C LYS A 56 -17.84 -1.09 -5.42
N GLN A 57 -18.10 -1.41 -6.69
CA GLN A 57 -18.65 -2.72 -7.07
C GLN A 57 -17.75 -3.87 -6.63
N LEU A 58 -16.44 -3.78 -6.91
CA LEU A 58 -15.47 -4.81 -6.54
C LEU A 58 -15.32 -4.94 -5.01
N GLU A 59 -15.37 -3.84 -4.27
CA GLU A 59 -15.34 -3.85 -2.81
C GLU A 59 -16.57 -4.54 -2.22
N ASP A 60 -17.76 -4.28 -2.79
CA ASP A 60 -19.00 -4.92 -2.36
C ASP A 60 -19.01 -6.41 -2.72
N GLU A 61 -18.52 -6.79 -3.90
CA GLU A 61 -18.30 -8.19 -4.30
C GLU A 61 -17.33 -8.90 -3.33
N LEU A 62 -16.21 -8.27 -2.99
CA LEU A 62 -15.26 -8.79 -2.01
C LEU A 62 -15.89 -8.94 -0.62
N ARG A 63 -16.72 -7.98 -0.19
CA ARG A 63 -17.41 -8.04 1.12
C ARG A 63 -18.40 -9.21 1.15
N ALA A 64 -19.13 -9.43 0.06
CA ALA A 64 -20.06 -10.55 -0.10
C ALA A 64 -19.31 -11.90 -0.09
N GLN A 65 -18.23 -12.01 -0.87
CA GLN A 65 -17.40 -13.23 -0.93
C GLN A 65 -16.75 -13.54 0.42
N LYS A 66 -16.27 -12.52 1.15
CA LYS A 66 -15.62 -12.69 2.46
C LYS A 66 -16.58 -12.96 3.62
N LYS A 67 -17.91 -13.05 3.39
CA LYS A 67 -18.95 -13.25 4.44
C LYS A 67 -18.76 -12.34 5.66
N LEU A 68 -18.24 -11.12 5.46
CA LEU A 68 -18.00 -10.19 6.56
C LEU A 68 -19.37 -9.72 7.09
N LYS A 69 -19.73 -10.18 8.30
CA LYS A 69 -20.92 -9.69 9.01
C LYS A 69 -20.81 -8.18 9.12
N GLY A 70 -21.86 -7.46 8.71
CA GLY A 70 -21.91 -6.00 8.72
C GLY A 70 -21.58 -5.40 10.10
N LYS A 71 -21.19 -4.13 10.11
CA LYS A 71 -20.80 -3.37 11.30
C LYS A 71 -21.82 -3.58 12.43
N PRO A 72 -21.41 -4.08 13.62
CA PRO A 72 -22.36 -4.37 14.70
C PRO A 72 -23.05 -3.08 15.15
N LYS A 73 -24.39 -3.08 15.19
CA LYS A 73 -25.18 -2.00 15.80
C LYS A 73 -24.99 -2.08 17.31
N LEU A 74 -24.10 -1.24 17.85
CA LEU A 74 -23.94 -1.08 19.29
C LEU A 74 -25.15 -0.32 19.84
N LYS A 75 -25.92 -0.95 20.74
CA LYS A 75 -26.94 -0.25 21.53
C LYS A 75 -26.28 0.57 22.64
N ALA A 76 -26.92 1.65 23.06
CA ALA A 76 -26.44 2.48 24.17
C ALA A 76 -26.33 1.66 25.47
N SER A 77 -25.31 1.95 26.27
CA SER A 77 -25.02 1.23 27.51
C SER A 77 -26.04 1.57 28.62
N GLN A 78 -26.72 0.56 29.15
CA GLN A 78 -27.63 0.68 30.31
C GLN A 78 -26.87 0.74 31.65
N LEU A 79 -25.76 1.49 31.69
CA LEU A 79 -24.94 1.62 32.90
C LEU A 79 -25.60 2.46 34.01
N ASN A 80 -26.69 3.17 33.69
CA ASN A 80 -27.40 4.05 34.61
C ASN A 80 -28.79 3.54 35.02
N ASP A 81 -29.18 2.32 34.60
CA ASP A 81 -30.40 1.71 35.14
C ASP A 81 -30.11 1.21 36.56
N ALA A 82 -30.84 1.75 37.53
CA ALA A 82 -30.56 1.60 38.97
C ALA A 82 -30.60 0.13 39.43
N PRO A 83 -29.69 -0.29 40.33
CA PRO A 83 -29.71 -1.65 40.86
C PRO A 83 -30.82 -1.86 41.89
N ALA A 84 -31.48 -3.01 41.84
CA ALA A 84 -32.30 -3.52 42.95
C ALA A 84 -31.39 -3.89 44.15
N PRO A 85 -31.85 -3.78 45.41
CA PRO A 85 -31.01 -4.00 46.57
C PRO A 85 -31.01 -5.48 46.96
N GLU A 86 -29.84 -6.11 47.05
CA GLU A 86 -29.65 -7.27 47.93
C GLU A 86 -28.29 -7.20 48.66
N GLU A 87 -28.34 -7.74 49.87
CA GLU A 87 -27.43 -7.51 50.99
C GLU A 87 -26.21 -8.45 51.04
N THR A 88 -25.28 -8.07 51.91
CA THR A 88 -24.36 -8.88 52.72
C THR A 88 -22.95 -9.25 52.21
N ASP A 89 -22.01 -8.79 53.05
CA ASP A 89 -20.80 -9.42 53.57
C ASP A 89 -19.48 -9.45 52.78
N ALA A 90 -18.64 -8.49 53.17
CA ALA A 90 -17.34 -8.67 53.84
C ALA A 90 -16.13 -9.31 53.11
N GLU A 91 -15.02 -8.61 53.29
CA GLU A 91 -13.62 -8.99 53.07
C GLU A 91 -13.08 -9.02 51.62
N ALA A 92 -12.92 -7.81 51.09
CA ALA A 92 -12.06 -7.52 49.94
C ALA A 92 -10.58 -7.74 50.27
N GLY A 93 -10.11 -8.98 50.17
CA GLY A 93 -8.70 -9.29 49.96
C GLY A 93 -8.23 -8.60 48.67
N LYS A 94 -7.25 -7.69 48.79
CA LYS A 94 -6.59 -7.00 47.67
C LYS A 94 -5.96 -8.03 46.73
N ARG A 95 -6.70 -8.49 45.73
CA ARG A 95 -6.16 -9.25 44.59
C ARG A 95 -5.34 -8.29 43.74
N SER A 96 -4.02 -8.48 43.76
CA SER A 96 -3.08 -7.76 42.93
C SER A 96 -3.47 -7.89 41.46
N ARG A 97 -3.63 -6.73 40.81
CA ARG A 97 -3.79 -6.61 39.36
C ARG A 97 -2.44 -6.92 38.68
N SER A 98 -1.98 -8.17 38.72
CA SER A 98 -0.77 -8.57 38.00
C SER A 98 -0.95 -9.91 37.31
N GLY A 99 -1.41 -9.80 36.06
CA GLY A 99 -1.59 -10.91 35.15
C GLY A 99 -1.97 -10.40 33.77
N LYS A 100 -1.50 -9.21 33.38
CA LYS A 100 -1.53 -8.79 31.98
C LYS A 100 -0.46 -9.61 31.27
N ARG A 101 -0.81 -10.87 30.93
CA ARG A 101 -0.03 -11.68 30.01
C ARG A 101 0.16 -10.85 28.75
N SER A 102 1.42 -10.65 28.36
CA SER A 102 1.79 -10.05 27.08
C SER A 102 0.95 -10.72 25.98
N LYS A 103 0.24 -9.92 25.17
CA LYS A 103 -0.53 -10.41 24.02
C LYS A 103 0.37 -10.82 22.86
N LYS A 104 1.69 -10.68 22.98
CA LYS A 104 2.63 -11.10 21.94
C LYS A 104 2.81 -12.62 22.02
N PRO A 105 2.42 -13.40 20.99
CA PRO A 105 2.88 -14.78 20.89
C PRO A 105 4.42 -14.76 20.88
N GLY A 106 5.05 -15.54 21.75
CA GLY A 106 6.50 -15.68 21.74
C GLY A 106 6.90 -16.36 20.43
N PHE A 107 7.70 -15.68 19.61
CA PHE A 107 8.32 -16.30 18.44
C PHE A 107 9.76 -16.70 18.79
N ALA A 108 10.26 -17.74 18.11
CA ALA A 108 11.65 -18.18 18.27
C ALA A 108 12.59 -17.07 17.80
N ILE A 109 13.68 -16.85 18.54
CA ILE A 109 14.69 -15.86 18.20
C ILE A 109 15.77 -16.56 17.40
N ASP A 110 15.89 -16.22 16.11
CA ASP A 110 16.90 -16.80 15.21
C ASP A 110 18.26 -16.09 15.31
N ARG A 111 18.26 -14.78 15.64
CA ARG A 111 19.46 -13.96 15.84
C ARG A 111 19.24 -12.98 16.99
N GLU A 112 20.23 -12.85 17.86
CA GLU A 112 20.25 -11.88 18.97
C GLU A 112 21.49 -11.00 18.88
N GLU A 113 21.30 -9.68 18.98
CA GLU A 113 22.39 -8.70 18.94
C GLU A 113 22.29 -7.72 20.11
N MET A 114 23.38 -7.59 20.86
CA MET A 114 23.50 -6.59 21.92
C MET A 114 24.04 -5.28 21.35
N ILE A 115 23.18 -4.26 21.29
CA ILE A 115 23.54 -2.95 20.75
C ILE A 115 23.95 -2.02 21.90
N GLN A 116 25.17 -1.46 21.80
CA GLN A 116 25.64 -0.41 22.71
C GLN A 116 25.33 0.99 22.14
N PRO A 117 25.06 2.00 22.98
CA PRO A 117 24.99 3.39 22.55
C PRO A 117 26.32 3.85 21.94
N GLN A 118 26.28 4.62 20.85
CA GLN A 118 27.50 5.16 20.21
C GLN A 118 28.29 6.10 21.12
N VAL A 119 27.58 6.86 21.97
CA VAL A 119 28.18 7.77 22.95
C VAL A 119 27.55 7.52 24.31
N ILE A 120 28.38 7.28 25.31
CA ILE A 120 27.98 7.12 26.70
C ILE A 120 28.50 8.33 27.48
N PRO A 121 27.63 9.19 28.05
CA PRO A 121 28.06 10.35 28.83
C PRO A 121 28.92 9.95 30.03
N ALA A 122 29.87 10.81 30.40
CA ALA A 122 30.69 10.61 31.59
C ALA A 122 29.79 10.54 32.85
N GLY A 123 29.99 9.52 33.68
CA GLY A 123 29.17 9.27 34.87
C GLY A 123 27.88 8.48 34.62
N ALA A 124 27.59 8.07 33.38
CA ALA A 124 26.48 7.17 33.11
C ALA A 124 26.76 5.75 33.65
N ARG A 125 25.74 5.13 34.24
CA ARG A 125 25.79 3.74 34.74
C ARG A 125 24.98 2.81 33.84
N PHE A 126 25.48 1.60 33.63
CA PHE A 126 24.75 0.57 32.92
C PHE A 126 23.48 0.17 33.69
N ASN A 127 22.34 0.17 33.02
CA ASN A 127 21.03 -0.13 33.61
C ASN A 127 20.37 -1.40 33.02
N GLY A 128 21.17 -2.26 32.35
CA GLY A 128 20.68 -3.44 31.65
C GLY A 128 20.31 -3.18 30.19
N TYR A 129 19.85 -4.24 29.52
CA TYR A 129 19.35 -4.20 28.15
C TYR A 129 17.82 -4.15 28.12
N ARG A 130 17.26 -3.47 27.13
CA ARG A 130 15.83 -3.51 26.81
C ARG A 130 15.64 -4.35 25.57
N THR A 131 14.77 -5.36 25.64
CA THR A 131 14.41 -6.20 24.50
C THR A 131 13.61 -5.42 23.47
N TYR A 132 14.00 -5.53 22.21
CA TYR A 132 13.27 -4.99 21.06
C TYR A 132 13.29 -6.04 19.96
N ASP A 133 12.15 -6.71 19.76
CA ASP A 133 12.05 -7.81 18.80
C ASP A 133 11.69 -7.28 17.41
N VAL A 134 12.41 -7.72 16.39
CA VAL A 134 12.15 -7.45 14.97
C VAL A 134 11.98 -8.79 14.25
N GLN A 135 10.97 -8.88 13.38
CA GLN A 135 10.82 -10.00 12.45
C GLN A 135 11.32 -9.55 11.08
N GLU A 136 12.23 -10.31 10.51
CA GLU A 136 12.84 -10.05 9.21
C GLU A 136 12.55 -11.21 8.25
N LEU A 137 12.56 -10.91 6.96
CA LEU A 137 12.38 -11.90 5.89
C LEU A 137 13.72 -12.18 5.20
N GLU A 138 14.19 -13.42 5.30
CA GLU A 138 15.34 -13.89 4.52
C GLU A 138 14.86 -14.60 3.24
N LEU A 139 15.17 -14.02 2.08
CA LEU A 139 14.94 -14.64 0.78
C LEU A 139 16.24 -15.20 0.23
N SER A 140 16.26 -16.50 -0.04
CA SER A 140 17.40 -17.16 -0.67
C SER A 140 17.05 -17.70 -2.06
N ARG A 141 18.03 -17.68 -2.97
CA ARG A 141 17.85 -18.20 -4.32
C ARG A 141 17.94 -19.73 -4.33
N GLN A 142 16.92 -20.38 -4.86
CA GLN A 142 16.93 -21.82 -5.15
C GLN A 142 16.85 -22.06 -6.67
N ASN A 143 17.97 -22.49 -7.28
CA ASN A 143 17.98 -22.86 -8.71
C ASN A 143 17.89 -24.38 -8.81
N ILE A 144 16.94 -24.86 -9.61
CA ILE A 144 16.73 -26.28 -9.86
C ILE A 144 17.03 -26.55 -11.33
N ARG A 145 17.89 -27.52 -11.60
CA ARG A 145 18.16 -28.01 -12.96
C ARG A 145 17.51 -29.38 -13.11
N PHE A 146 16.59 -29.49 -14.05
CA PHE A 146 16.00 -30.77 -14.45
C PHE A 146 16.80 -31.33 -15.63
N GLN A 147 17.30 -32.54 -15.48
CA GLN A 147 17.85 -33.32 -16.59
C GLN A 147 16.79 -34.33 -17.00
N LEU A 148 16.22 -34.14 -18.18
CA LEU A 148 15.20 -35.01 -18.72
C LEU A 148 15.90 -36.09 -19.54
N ALA A 149 15.74 -37.35 -19.13
CA ALA A 149 16.29 -38.47 -19.87
C ALA A 149 15.56 -38.64 -21.20
N GLU A 150 16.32 -38.94 -22.25
CA GLU A 150 15.82 -39.15 -23.61
C GLU A 150 16.30 -40.51 -24.09
N TYR A 151 15.36 -41.32 -24.59
CA TYR A 151 15.64 -42.67 -25.08
C TYR A 151 15.08 -42.83 -26.49
N ALA A 152 15.90 -43.38 -27.39
CA ALA A 152 15.45 -43.80 -28.71
C ALA A 152 14.89 -45.23 -28.64
N THR A 153 13.71 -45.45 -29.19
CA THR A 153 13.10 -46.78 -29.33
C THR A 153 13.66 -47.48 -30.58
N LEU A 154 13.52 -48.80 -30.62
CA LEU A 154 13.92 -49.60 -31.79
C LEU A 154 13.15 -49.22 -33.06
N ASP A 155 11.96 -48.63 -32.90
CA ASP A 155 11.11 -48.14 -33.99
C ASP A 155 11.49 -46.73 -34.46
N GLY A 156 12.54 -46.13 -33.88
CA GLY A 156 13.04 -44.79 -34.22
C GLY A 156 12.29 -43.65 -33.55
N GLU A 157 11.38 -43.93 -32.62
CA GLU A 157 10.69 -42.90 -31.83
C GLU A 157 11.56 -42.44 -30.65
N THR A 158 11.33 -41.23 -30.18
CA THR A 158 12.07 -40.65 -29.06
C THR A 158 11.13 -40.47 -27.86
N VAL A 159 11.48 -41.07 -26.73
CA VAL A 159 10.76 -40.94 -25.46
C VAL A 159 11.55 -40.04 -24.53
N VAL A 160 10.95 -38.92 -24.12
CA VAL A 160 11.59 -37.92 -23.26
C VAL A 160 10.88 -37.88 -21.90
N GLY A 161 11.67 -37.82 -20.82
CA GLY A 161 11.18 -37.61 -19.47
C GLY A 161 10.43 -36.29 -19.35
N GLN A 162 9.32 -36.28 -18.61
CA GLN A 162 8.51 -35.07 -18.47
C GLN A 162 8.91 -34.28 -17.23
N LEU A 163 8.86 -32.95 -17.35
CA LEU A 163 9.01 -32.05 -16.23
C LEU A 163 7.84 -32.25 -15.23
N PRO A 164 8.06 -32.12 -13.89
CA PRO A 164 6.96 -32.14 -12.94
C PRO A 164 5.94 -31.04 -13.24
N GLU A 165 4.66 -31.34 -13.04
CA GLU A 165 3.53 -30.48 -13.46
C GLU A 165 3.68 -29.04 -12.97
N ALA A 166 4.11 -28.86 -11.73
CA ALA A 166 4.29 -27.55 -11.09
C ALA A 166 5.29 -26.62 -11.81
N TYR A 167 6.17 -27.15 -12.67
CA TYR A 167 7.19 -26.38 -13.40
C TYR A 167 6.93 -26.29 -14.91
N ARG A 168 5.82 -26.84 -15.42
CA ARG A 168 5.50 -26.83 -16.87
C ARG A 168 5.09 -25.45 -17.40
N GLY A 169 4.75 -24.50 -16.52
CA GLY A 169 4.26 -23.16 -16.88
C GLY A 169 5.33 -22.11 -17.21
N GLY A 170 6.63 -22.45 -17.13
CA GLY A 170 7.72 -21.54 -17.47
C GLY A 170 9.02 -21.83 -16.71
N HIS A 171 9.94 -20.86 -16.72
CA HIS A 171 11.25 -20.98 -16.07
C HIS A 171 11.28 -20.52 -14.61
N TYR A 172 10.15 -20.03 -14.08
CA TYR A 172 10.02 -19.59 -12.71
C TYR A 172 9.23 -20.61 -11.90
N GLY A 173 9.75 -20.99 -10.73
CA GLY A 173 9.09 -21.94 -9.84
C GLY A 173 7.77 -21.40 -9.27
N PRO A 174 6.84 -22.28 -8.90
CA PRO A 174 5.50 -21.91 -8.45
C PRO A 174 5.53 -20.97 -7.23
N THR A 175 6.39 -21.24 -6.24
CA THR A 175 6.53 -20.41 -5.04
C THR A 175 6.96 -18.97 -5.37
N LEU A 176 7.90 -18.80 -6.29
CA LEU A 176 8.36 -17.47 -6.71
C LEU A 176 7.25 -16.71 -7.43
N VAL A 177 6.56 -17.38 -8.34
CA VAL A 177 5.42 -16.80 -9.06
C VAL A 177 4.32 -16.38 -8.09
N SER A 178 3.92 -17.26 -7.16
CA SER A 178 2.92 -16.95 -6.14
C SER A 178 3.33 -15.77 -5.25
N TYR A 179 4.60 -15.70 -4.83
CA TYR A 179 5.11 -14.61 -4.01
C TYR A 179 5.10 -13.26 -4.73
N VAL A 180 5.44 -13.23 -6.03
CA VAL A 180 5.39 -11.99 -6.84
C VAL A 180 3.94 -11.57 -7.06
N LEU A 181 3.05 -12.51 -7.39
CA LEU A 181 1.63 -12.19 -7.58
C LEU A 181 1.00 -11.61 -6.31
N TYR A 182 1.30 -12.19 -5.13
CA TYR A 182 0.81 -11.69 -3.85
C TYR A 182 1.24 -10.23 -3.54
N GLN A 183 2.33 -9.73 -4.11
CA GLN A 183 2.78 -8.35 -3.89
C GLN A 183 2.04 -7.32 -4.75
N HIS A 184 1.43 -7.76 -5.86
CA HIS A 184 0.79 -6.88 -6.84
C HIS A 184 -0.74 -6.96 -6.82
N TYR A 185 -1.31 -7.81 -5.96
CA TYR A 185 -2.75 -8.01 -5.78
C TYR A 185 -3.11 -8.04 -4.29
#